data_AF-A0A1L4D025-F1
#
_entry.id   AF-A0A1L4D025-F1
#
_cell.length_a   1.000
_cell.length_b   1.000
_cell.length_c   1.000
_cell.angle_alpha   90.00
_cell.angle_beta   90.00
_cell.angle_gamma   90.00
#
_symmetry.space_group_name_H-M   'P 1'
#
loop_
_entity.id
_entity.type
_entity.pdbx_description
1 polymer ?
#
loop_
_entity_poly.entity_id
_entity_poly.type
_entity_poly.pdbx_seq_one_letter_code
_entity_poly.pdbx_strand_id
1 'polypeptide(L)'
;MRTFSNRYKIHGVSFHHRSTQFVGRREKSTLSKAFHLDDLLIQIKTESPIALSAKDIRNFLCDQGRNEIHTHVSECTELIAKWSGIVKIMERCFPQRHLSSSEFLEKSEFDDEYNYIHNELEVFLSAKKLLSLWKHRLFIFEMIVEAQDSLRFCKF
;
A
#
# COMPACT_ATOMS: atom_id res chain seq x y z
N MET A 1 -12.42 -15.29 -19.07
CA MET A 1 -11.64 -15.25 -17.81
C MET A 1 -10.25 -14.71 -18.15
N ARG A 2 -9.99 -13.41 -17.98
CA ARG A 2 -8.70 -12.81 -18.33
C ARG A 2 -7.75 -12.97 -17.14
N THR A 3 -6.77 -13.85 -17.27
CA THR A 3 -5.65 -13.95 -16.32
C THR A 3 -4.72 -12.76 -16.57
N PHE A 4 -4.65 -11.83 -15.62
CA PHE A 4 -3.69 -10.73 -15.66
C PHE A 4 -2.26 -11.29 -15.57
N SER A 5 -1.52 -11.22 -16.69
CA SER A 5 -0.19 -11.81 -16.85
C SER A 5 0.97 -10.93 -16.40
N ASN A 6 0.71 -9.76 -15.79
CA ASN A 6 1.76 -8.85 -15.35
C ASN A 6 1.79 -8.72 -13.82
N ARG A 7 2.28 -9.77 -13.14
CA ARG A 7 2.77 -9.63 -11.77
C ARG A 7 4.21 -9.15 -11.84
N TYR A 8 4.44 -7.84 -11.86
CA TYR A 8 5.77 -7.29 -11.64
C TYR A 8 6.26 -7.76 -10.27
N LYS A 9 7.19 -8.73 -10.30
CA LYS A 9 7.71 -9.37 -9.10
C LYS A 9 8.60 -8.37 -8.38
N ILE A 10 8.13 -7.81 -7.25
CA ILE A 10 8.99 -7.05 -6.34
C ILE A 10 10.14 -7.96 -5.91
N HIS A 11 11.36 -7.61 -6.32
CA HIS A 11 12.55 -8.31 -5.88
C HIS A 11 12.73 -8.09 -4.37
N GLY A 12 12.83 -9.20 -3.61
CA GLY A 12 12.89 -9.18 -2.14
C GLY A 12 11.57 -9.52 -1.42
N VAL A 13 10.44 -9.64 -2.14
CA VAL A 13 9.16 -10.06 -1.56
C VAL A 13 8.76 -11.43 -2.14
N SER A 14 8.87 -12.48 -1.33
CA SER A 14 8.29 -13.78 -1.66
C SER A 14 6.93 -13.95 -0.98
N PHE A 15 5.85 -13.99 -1.76
CA PHE A 15 4.54 -14.43 -1.30
C PHE A 15 4.49 -15.98 -1.26
N HIS A 16 5.43 -16.62 -0.57
CA HIS A 16 5.30 -18.05 -0.29
C HIS A 16 4.33 -18.22 0.88
N HIS A 17 3.22 -18.91 0.62
CA HIS A 17 2.35 -19.45 1.65
C HIS A 17 3.21 -20.24 2.63
N ARG A 18 3.16 -19.81 3.90
CA ARG A 18 3.79 -20.41 5.09
C ARG A 18 4.25 -21.86 4.90
N SER A 19 5.54 -22.05 4.61
CA SER A 19 6.25 -23.27 4.94
C SER A 19 7.57 -22.86 5.59
N THR A 20 7.62 -23.10 6.91
CA THR A 20 8.82 -23.43 7.69
C THR A 20 10.16 -23.06 7.05
N GLN A 21 10.51 -21.77 7.08
CA GLN A 21 11.91 -21.37 6.95
C GLN A 21 12.34 -20.71 8.25
N PHE A 22 13.37 -21.32 8.84
CA PHE A 22 14.09 -20.90 10.03
C PHE A 22 14.27 -19.37 10.01
N VAL A 23 13.59 -18.67 10.93
CA VAL A 23 13.75 -17.23 11.12
C VAL A 23 15.05 -17.02 11.89
N GLY A 24 16.18 -17.24 11.21
CA GLY A 24 17.38 -16.50 11.57
C GLY A 24 17.01 -15.03 11.42
N ARG A 25 16.91 -14.31 12.54
CA ARG A 25 16.77 -12.85 12.56
C ARG A 25 17.98 -12.26 11.83
N ARG A 26 17.91 -12.13 10.51
CA ARG A 26 18.73 -11.17 9.80
C ARG A 26 18.19 -9.82 10.25
N GLU A 27 18.88 -9.19 11.18
CA GLU A 27 18.67 -7.78 11.53
C GLU A 27 18.90 -6.97 10.26
N LYS A 28 17.83 -6.74 9.49
CA LYS A 28 17.86 -5.83 8.35
C LYS A 28 17.88 -4.43 8.94
N SER A 29 19.02 -3.74 8.83
CA SER A 29 19.27 -2.46 9.51
C SER A 29 18.68 -1.24 8.80
N THR A 30 18.42 -1.31 7.49
CA THR A 30 17.94 -0.19 6.64
C THR A 30 16.96 -0.68 5.57
N LEU A 31 16.13 0.22 5.03
CA LEU A 31 15.09 -0.09 4.03
C LEU A 31 15.71 -0.59 2.72
N SER A 32 16.78 0.05 2.28
CA SER A 32 17.57 -0.27 1.09
C SER A 32 18.18 -1.67 1.07
N LYS A 33 18.46 -2.24 2.24
CA LYS A 33 18.94 -3.63 2.36
C LYS A 33 17.80 -4.63 2.20
N ALA A 34 16.56 -4.18 2.40
CA ALA A 34 15.38 -5.00 2.26
C ALA A 34 14.76 -4.92 0.85
N PHE A 35 14.89 -3.77 0.19
CA PHE A 35 14.24 -3.46 -1.08
C PHE A 35 15.11 -2.60 -2.01
N HIS A 36 14.91 -2.76 -3.31
CA HIS A 36 15.35 -1.79 -4.30
C HIS A 36 14.38 -0.58 -4.26
N LEU A 37 14.88 0.59 -3.83
CA LEU A 37 14.05 1.77 -3.56
C LEU A 37 13.40 2.33 -4.84
N ASP A 38 14.12 2.35 -5.96
CA ASP A 38 13.61 2.84 -7.23
C ASP A 38 12.45 1.98 -7.76
N ASP A 39 12.58 0.65 -7.67
CA ASP A 39 11.52 -0.28 -8.04
C ASP A 39 10.26 -0.07 -7.19
N LEU A 40 10.44 0.19 -5.89
CA LEU A 40 9.33 0.50 -4.99
C LEU A 40 8.65 1.81 -5.37
N LEU A 41 9.41 2.87 -5.66
CA LEU A 41 8.85 4.16 -6.06
C LEU A 41 8.06 4.06 -7.37
N ILE A 42 8.60 3.33 -8.35
CA ILE A 42 7.89 3.06 -9.60
C ILE A 42 6.58 2.33 -9.31
N GLN A 43 6.62 1.28 -8.49
CA GLN A 43 5.42 0.52 -8.15
C GLN A 43 4.40 1.33 -7.37
N ILE A 44 4.84 2.20 -6.44
CA ILE A 44 3.95 3.09 -5.71
C ILE A 44 3.20 4.01 -6.68
N LYS A 45 3.92 4.58 -7.66
CA LYS A 45 3.32 5.44 -8.69
C LYS A 45 2.33 4.67 -9.57
N THR A 46 2.69 3.47 -10.03
CA THR A 46 1.83 2.68 -10.93
C THR A 46 0.60 2.11 -10.24
N GLU A 47 0.71 1.74 -8.97
CA GLU A 47 -0.38 1.12 -8.22
C GLU A 47 -1.19 2.13 -7.40
N SER A 48 -0.93 3.43 -7.56
CA SER A 48 -1.74 4.47 -6.94
C SER A 48 -3.15 4.48 -7.51
N PRO A 49 -4.20 4.45 -6.67
CA PRO A 49 -5.58 4.41 -7.15
C PRO A 49 -5.93 5.73 -7.85
N ILE A 50 -6.61 5.63 -8.98
CA ILE A 50 -7.21 6.79 -9.67
C ILE A 50 -8.36 7.33 -8.82
N ALA A 51 -8.47 8.65 -8.68
CA ALA A 51 -9.57 9.28 -7.93
C ALA A 51 -10.93 8.91 -8.54
N LEU A 52 -11.89 8.55 -7.69
CA LEU A 52 -13.27 8.30 -8.11
C LEU A 52 -13.97 9.63 -8.37
N SER A 53 -14.49 9.83 -9.57
CA SER A 53 -15.32 10.99 -9.88
C SER A 53 -16.74 10.79 -9.37
N ALA A 54 -17.50 11.89 -9.25
CA ALA A 54 -18.92 11.83 -8.91
C ALA A 54 -19.73 11.00 -9.93
N LYS A 55 -19.29 10.95 -11.19
CA LYS A 55 -19.90 10.11 -12.23
C LYS A 55 -19.68 8.63 -11.94
N ASP A 56 -18.47 8.26 -11.55
CA ASP A 56 -18.15 6.87 -11.21
C ASP A 56 -18.98 6.41 -10.00
N ILE A 57 -19.06 7.24 -8.96
CA ILE A 57 -19.88 6.96 -7.76
C ILE A 57 -21.35 6.78 -8.15
N ARG A 58 -21.90 7.65 -9.00
CA ARG A 58 -23.27 7.53 -9.49
C ARG A 58 -23.49 6.23 -10.27
N ASN A 59 -22.54 5.85 -11.12
CA ASN A 59 -22.63 4.60 -11.88
C ASN A 59 -22.62 3.39 -10.94
N PHE A 60 -21.77 3.40 -9.93
CA PHE A 60 -21.69 2.32 -8.94
C PHE A 60 -22.95 2.18 -8.11
N LEU A 61 -23.69 3.27 -7.85
CA LEU A 61 -24.98 3.22 -7.14
C LEU A 61 -26.09 2.53 -7.96
N CYS A 62 -26.00 2.49 -9.28
CA CYS A 62 -26.99 1.82 -10.14
C CYS A 62 -26.82 0.29 -10.17
N ASP A 63 -27.88 -0.45 -10.55
CA ASP A 63 -27.88 -1.93 -10.60
C ASP A 63 -26.77 -2.53 -11.48
N GLN A 64 -26.44 -1.88 -12.61
CA GLN A 64 -25.33 -2.32 -13.47
C GLN A 64 -23.98 -2.18 -12.77
N GLY A 65 -23.78 -1.13 -11.98
CA GLY A 65 -22.58 -0.90 -11.20
C GLY A 65 -22.39 -1.89 -10.05
N ARG A 66 -23.48 -2.42 -9.49
CA ARG A 66 -23.42 -3.43 -8.40
C ARG A 66 -22.60 -4.66 -8.76
N ASN A 67 -22.70 -5.13 -10.01
CA ASN A 67 -21.94 -6.29 -10.50
C ASN A 67 -20.46 -5.97 -10.69
N GLU A 68 -20.12 -4.70 -10.95
CA GLU A 68 -18.73 -4.24 -11.17
C GLU A 68 -18.01 -3.95 -9.85
N ILE A 69 -18.74 -3.51 -8.80
CA ILE A 69 -18.18 -3.20 -7.48
C ILE A 69 -17.39 -4.39 -6.92
N HIS A 70 -17.88 -5.62 -7.05
CA HIS A 70 -17.17 -6.80 -6.54
C HIS A 70 -15.75 -6.94 -7.11
N THR A 71 -15.56 -6.58 -8.39
CA THR A 71 -14.23 -6.60 -9.03
C THR A 71 -13.31 -5.56 -8.40
N HIS A 72 -13.82 -4.34 -8.19
CA HIS A 72 -13.06 -3.27 -7.57
C HIS A 72 -12.76 -3.50 -6.08
N VAL A 73 -13.69 -4.11 -5.35
CA VAL A 73 -13.47 -4.54 -3.97
C VAL A 73 -12.37 -5.60 -3.91
N SER A 74 -12.41 -6.60 -4.81
CA SER A 74 -11.36 -7.61 -4.90
C SER A 74 -9.98 -6.97 -5.15
N GLU A 75 -9.88 -6.08 -6.12
CA GLU A 75 -8.66 -5.31 -6.41
C GLU A 75 -8.16 -4.54 -5.17
N CYS A 76 -9.05 -3.84 -4.47
CA CYS A 76 -8.70 -3.12 -3.25
C CYS A 76 -8.14 -4.09 -2.19
N THR A 77 -8.81 -5.23 -1.94
CA THR A 77 -8.35 -6.19 -0.93
C THR A 77 -6.99 -6.80 -1.25
N GLU A 78 -6.73 -7.13 -2.52
CA GLU A 78 -5.45 -7.66 -2.98
C GLU A 78 -4.31 -6.64 -2.78
N LEU A 79 -4.54 -5.39 -3.19
CA LEU A 79 -3.53 -4.33 -3.06
C LEU A 79 -3.32 -3.92 -1.60
N ILE A 80 -4.37 -3.87 -0.78
CA ILE A 80 -4.26 -3.66 0.66
C ILE A 80 -3.43 -4.78 1.30
N ALA A 81 -3.67 -6.04 0.95
CA ALA A 81 -2.93 -7.17 1.49
C ALA A 81 -1.44 -7.11 1.08
N LYS A 82 -1.17 -6.85 -0.20
CA LYS A 82 0.19 -6.64 -0.74
C LYS A 82 0.93 -5.54 0.02
N TRP A 83 0.38 -4.33 0.04
CA TRP A 83 1.04 -3.16 0.61
C TRP A 83 1.08 -3.19 2.13
N SER A 84 0.12 -3.82 2.81
CA SER A 84 0.23 -4.09 4.24
C SER A 84 1.40 -5.01 4.57
N GLY A 85 1.67 -6.02 3.74
CA GLY A 85 2.84 -6.89 3.89
C GLY A 85 4.15 -6.14 3.71
N ILE A 86 4.24 -5.31 2.66
CA ILE A 86 5.43 -4.49 2.37
C ILE A 86 5.67 -3.51 3.51
N VAL A 87 4.67 -2.70 3.90
CA VAL A 87 4.79 -1.71 4.98
C VAL A 87 5.23 -2.36 6.29
N LYS A 88 4.72 -3.55 6.64
CA LYS A 88 5.17 -4.30 7.83
C LYS A 88 6.65 -4.69 7.77
N ILE A 89 7.18 -5.01 6.59
CA ILE A 89 8.62 -5.29 6.43
C ILE A 89 9.40 -3.98 6.56
N MET A 90 8.92 -2.89 5.95
CA MET A 90 9.55 -1.57 6.05
C MET A 90 9.60 -1.08 7.50
N GLU A 91 8.53 -1.25 8.28
CA GLU A 91 8.48 -0.90 9.72
C GLU A 91 9.55 -1.63 10.54
N ARG A 92 9.92 -2.86 10.16
CA ARG A 92 11.01 -3.60 10.81
C ARG A 92 12.40 -3.07 10.44
N CYS A 93 12.53 -2.38 9.31
CA CYS A 93 13.76 -1.73 8.87
C CYS A 93 14.03 -0.40 9.58
N PHE A 94 13.06 0.13 10.32
CA PHE A 94 13.22 1.27 11.23
C PHE A 94 13.17 0.79 12.70
N PRO A 95 14.09 -0.08 13.16
CA PRO A 95 13.99 -0.68 14.50
C PRO A 95 14.27 0.35 15.59
N GLN A 96 13.30 1.16 16.02
CA GLN A 96 13.39 2.13 17.15
C GLN A 96 14.71 2.93 17.23
N ARG A 97 15.45 3.04 16.14
CA ARG A 97 16.75 3.70 16.09
C ARG A 97 16.44 5.19 16.03
N HIS A 98 16.64 5.85 17.16
CA HIS A 98 17.05 7.26 17.20
C HIS A 98 15.99 8.34 16.90
N LEU A 99 14.69 8.08 17.07
CA LEU A 99 13.72 9.20 17.13
C LEU A 99 13.79 10.00 18.44
N SER A 100 14.42 9.46 19.48
CA SER A 100 14.60 10.10 20.79
C SER A 100 15.98 10.73 21.01
N SER A 101 16.93 10.56 20.09
CA SER A 101 18.23 11.21 20.18
C SER A 101 18.18 12.56 19.48
N SER A 102 18.05 13.61 20.27
CA SER A 102 18.31 15.01 19.92
C SER A 102 19.71 15.26 19.30
N GLU A 103 20.56 14.22 19.23
CA GLU A 103 21.92 14.26 18.70
C GLU A 103 22.00 14.25 17.16
N PHE A 104 20.92 13.88 16.44
CA PHE A 104 20.91 13.94 14.96
C PHE A 104 20.83 15.37 14.40
N LEU A 105 20.54 16.37 15.25
CA LEU A 105 20.44 17.78 14.84
C LEU A 105 21.77 18.54 14.91
N GLU A 106 22.84 17.96 15.48
CA GLU A 106 24.07 18.72 15.82
C GLU A 106 25.31 18.40 14.98
N LYS A 107 25.25 17.50 13.98
CA LYS A 107 26.38 17.28 13.07
C LYS A 107 26.05 17.64 11.63
N SER A 108 26.24 18.92 11.34
CA SER A 108 26.30 19.51 10.01
C SER A 108 27.59 19.10 9.27
N GLU A 109 27.77 17.81 9.01
CA GLU A 109 28.65 17.31 7.94
C GLU A 109 27.74 16.65 6.90
N PHE A 110 27.27 17.48 5.97
CA PHE A 110 26.40 17.12 4.85
C PHE A 110 27.20 16.41 3.76
N ASP A 111 26.70 15.29 3.23
CA ASP A 111 25.82 15.37 2.05
C ASP A 111 25.16 14.01 1.70
N ASP A 112 25.81 12.87 1.92
CA ASP A 112 25.28 11.60 1.36
C ASP A 112 24.40 10.79 2.33
N GLU A 113 24.77 10.71 3.61
CA GLU A 113 24.07 9.83 4.58
C GLU A 113 22.69 10.38 4.99
N TYR A 114 22.56 11.70 5.13
CA TYR A 114 21.29 12.34 5.46
C TYR A 114 20.30 12.28 4.28
N ASN A 115 20.78 12.53 3.06
CA ASN A 115 19.98 12.38 1.83
C ASN A 115 19.49 10.94 1.66
N TYR A 116 20.30 9.96 2.05
CA TYR A 116 19.92 8.55 2.02
C TYR A 116 18.78 8.20 2.98
N ILE A 117 18.88 8.63 4.24
CA ILE A 117 17.82 8.42 5.24
C ILE A 117 16.54 9.14 4.84
N HIS A 118 16.66 10.36 4.28
CA HIS A 118 15.53 11.12 3.75
C HIS A 118 14.79 10.35 2.65
N ASN A 119 15.53 9.80 1.69
CA ASN A 119 14.96 9.00 0.60
C ASN A 119 14.27 7.72 1.12
N GLU A 120 14.86 7.02 2.09
CA GLU A 120 14.21 5.85 2.70
C GLU A 120 12.89 6.22 3.42
N LEU A 121 12.88 7.35 4.13
CA LEU A 121 11.68 7.87 4.80
C LEU A 121 10.61 8.29 3.79
N GLU A 122 10.99 8.96 2.70
CA GLU A 122 10.07 9.38 1.65
C GLU A 122 9.37 8.18 1.00
N VAL A 123 10.14 7.14 0.66
CA VAL A 123 9.60 5.87 0.10
C VAL A 123 8.65 5.22 1.10
N PHE A 124 9.03 5.17 2.37
CA PHE A 124 8.20 4.58 3.43
C PHE A 124 6.88 5.33 3.62
N LEU A 125 6.91 6.66 3.72
CA LEU A 125 5.73 7.50 3.84
C LEU A 125 4.84 7.38 2.59
N SER A 126 5.44 7.31 1.40
CA SER A 126 4.72 7.10 0.15
C SER A 126 4.00 5.75 0.10
N ALA A 127 4.63 4.68 0.58
CA ALA A 127 4.00 3.36 0.70
C ALA A 127 2.84 3.37 1.73
N LYS A 128 3.01 4.06 2.86
CA LYS A 128 1.94 4.24 3.86
C LYS A 128 0.76 5.03 3.28
N LYS A 129 1.03 6.11 2.56
CA LYS A 129 0.01 6.90 1.86
C LYS A 129 -0.76 6.03 0.86
N LEU A 130 -0.05 5.26 0.04
CA LEU A 130 -0.66 4.35 -0.93
C LEU A 130 -1.59 3.34 -0.27
N LEU A 131 -1.15 2.70 0.81
CA LEU A 131 -1.97 1.78 1.59
C LEU A 131 -3.23 2.47 2.14
N SER A 132 -3.08 3.69 2.65
CA SER A 132 -4.22 4.48 3.16
C SER A 132 -5.22 4.80 2.06
N LEU A 133 -4.76 5.16 0.85
CA LEU A 133 -5.62 5.46 -0.28
C LEU A 133 -6.45 4.24 -0.72
N TRP A 134 -5.84 3.05 -0.76
CA TRP A 134 -6.56 1.82 -1.07
C TRP A 134 -7.59 1.45 0.00
N LYS A 135 -7.26 1.60 1.29
CA LYS A 135 -8.22 1.41 2.39
C LYS A 135 -9.39 2.39 2.30
N HIS A 136 -9.11 3.66 2.01
CA HIS A 136 -10.14 4.68 1.83
C HIS A 136 -11.05 4.37 0.64
N ARG A 137 -10.47 3.89 -0.48
CA ARG A 137 -11.25 3.47 -1.65
C ARG A 137 -12.16 2.28 -1.34
N LEU A 138 -11.67 1.29 -0.58
CA LEU A 138 -12.49 0.17 -0.13
C LEU A 138 -13.68 0.66 0.72
N PHE A 139 -13.43 1.57 1.67
CA PHE A 139 -14.47 2.15 2.51
C PHE A 139 -15.56 2.87 1.69
N ILE A 140 -15.18 3.61 0.63
CA ILE A 140 -16.15 4.21 -0.29
C ILE A 140 -17.04 3.14 -0.93
N PHE A 141 -16.46 2.02 -1.38
CA PHE A 141 -17.25 0.94 -1.98
C PHE A 141 -18.19 0.26 -0.96
N GLU A 142 -17.75 0.08 0.28
CA GLU A 142 -18.60 -0.43 1.36
C GLU A 142 -19.80 0.50 1.59
N MET A 143 -19.57 1.82 1.68
CA MET A 143 -20.64 2.81 1.79
C MET A 143 -21.62 2.78 0.62
N ILE A 144 -21.12 2.58 -0.61
CA ILE A 144 -21.98 2.48 -1.80
C ILE A 144 -22.88 1.25 -1.71
N VAL A 145 -22.34 0.09 -1.32
CA VAL A 145 -23.11 -1.16 -1.19
C VAL A 145 -24.18 -1.01 -0.09
N GLU A 146 -23.83 -0.43 1.05
CA GLU A 146 -24.79 -0.14 2.13
C GLU A 146 -25.92 0.79 1.67
N ALA A 147 -25.58 1.83 0.89
CA ALA A 147 -26.57 2.74 0.31
C ALA A 147 -27.49 2.02 -0.70
N GLN A 148 -26.93 1.15 -1.57
CA GLN A 148 -27.71 0.35 -2.50
C GLN A 148 -28.70 -0.57 -1.80
N ASP A 149 -28.27 -1.24 -0.74
CA ASP A 149 -29.14 -2.13 0.03
C ASP A 149 -30.22 -1.34 0.79
N SER A 150 -29.90 -0.14 1.28
CA SER A 150 -30.88 0.77 1.91
C SER A 150 -31.95 1.23 0.92
N LEU A 151 -31.56 1.57 -0.31
CA LEU A 151 -32.48 2.05 -1.36
C LEU A 151 -33.49 0.98 -1.81
N ARG A 152 -33.18 -0.32 -1.65
CA ARG A 152 -34.13 -1.41 -1.95
C ARG A 152 -35.39 -1.40 -1.09
N PHE A 153 -35.30 -0.83 0.11
CA PHE A 153 -36.43 -0.75 1.05
C PHE A 153 -37.24 0.55 0.87
N CYS A 154 -36.73 1.52 0.11
CA CYS A 154 -37.47 2.70 -0.27
C CYS A 154 -38.49 2.35 -1.36
N LYS A 155 -39.71 2.00 -0.96
CA LYS A 155 -40.85 1.97 -1.88
C LYS A 155 -41.21 3.41 -2.24
N PHE A 156 -40.93 3.81 -3.48
CA PHE A 156 -41.50 5.01 -4.09
C PHE A 156 -42.80 4.66 -4.81
#